data_AF-A0A1T2KUC9-F1
#
_entry.id   AF-A0A1T2KUC9-F1
#
_cell.length_a   1.000
_cell.length_b   1.000
_cell.length_c   1.000
_cell.angle_alpha   90.00
_cell.angle_beta   90.00
_cell.angle_gamma   90.00
#
_symmetry.space_group_name_H-M   'P 1'
#
loop_
_entity.id
_entity.type
_entity.pdbx_description
1 polymer ?
#
loop_
_entity_poly.entity_id
_entity_poly.type
_entity_poly.pdbx_seq_one_letter_code
_entity_poly.pdbx_strand_id
1 'polypeptide(L)'
;MTERFAREEIPQYKLKDYSGEIVRGTFYQNQLHRATEQETYLVEKVLRHRKRRGKKEYLIRWKGWDPKYDSWIGEEDLRGLDGPI
;
A
#
# COMPACT_ATOMS: atom_id res chain seq x y z
N MET A 1 22.50 43.47 13.27
CA MET A 1 23.10 42.74 12.13
C MET A 1 22.50 41.35 12.11
N THR A 2 21.74 40.98 11.08
CA THR A 2 21.27 39.60 10.89
C THR A 2 21.86 39.09 9.59
N GLU A 3 22.94 38.33 9.69
CA GLU A 3 23.46 37.57 8.56
C GLU A 3 22.49 36.43 8.26
N ARG A 4 21.91 36.43 7.05
CA ARG A 4 21.33 35.22 6.49
C ARG A 4 22.50 34.32 6.10
N PHE A 5 22.91 33.45 7.02
CA PHE A 5 23.57 32.21 6.62
C PHE A 5 22.65 31.55 5.59
N ALA A 6 23.16 31.27 4.40
CA ALA A 6 22.41 30.56 3.36
C ALA A 6 21.84 29.30 4.03
N ARG A 7 20.52 29.28 4.25
CA ARG A 7 19.84 28.19 4.95
C ARG A 7 20.22 26.92 4.22
N GLU A 8 20.91 26.00 4.89
CA GLU A 8 21.19 24.67 4.37
C GLU A 8 19.93 24.17 3.68
N GLU A 9 20.04 23.79 2.41
CA GLU A 9 18.89 23.35 1.62
C GLU A 9 18.22 22.21 2.37
N ILE A 10 17.05 22.47 2.95
CA ILE A 10 16.37 21.48 3.78
C ILE A 10 16.14 20.24 2.91
N PRO A 11 16.70 19.07 3.26
CA PRO A 11 16.69 17.92 2.38
C PRO A 11 15.26 17.51 2.05
N GLN A 12 14.99 17.40 0.74
CA GLN A 12 13.71 16.97 0.20
C GLN A 12 13.81 15.55 -0.35
N TYR A 13 12.78 14.75 -0.08
CA TYR A 13 12.71 13.34 -0.45
C TYR A 13 11.60 13.12 -1.48
N LYS A 14 11.89 12.27 -2.47
CA LYS A 14 10.89 11.69 -3.37
C LYS A 14 10.61 10.27 -2.92
N LEU A 15 9.34 9.93 -2.75
CA LEU A 15 8.93 8.58 -2.37
C LEU A 15 8.55 7.78 -3.60
N LYS A 16 8.75 6.47 -3.53
CA LYS A 16 8.22 5.51 -4.49
C LYS A 16 7.22 4.61 -3.78
N ASP A 17 6.16 4.26 -4.48
CA ASP A 17 5.24 3.23 -4.02
C ASP A 17 5.83 1.82 -4.26
N TYR A 18 5.06 0.78 -3.92
CA TYR A 18 5.47 -0.62 -4.07
C TYR A 18 5.64 -1.07 -5.52
N SER A 19 5.06 -0.35 -6.48
CA SER A 19 5.28 -0.54 -7.92
C SER A 19 6.48 0.24 -8.47
N GLY A 20 7.16 1.03 -7.62
CA GLY A 20 8.29 1.87 -8.01
C GLY A 20 7.88 3.21 -8.63
N GLU A 21 6.58 3.52 -8.68
CA GLU A 21 6.08 4.79 -9.20
C GLU A 21 6.34 5.91 -8.20
N ILE A 22 6.72 7.08 -8.70
CA ILE A 22 7.02 8.23 -7.84
C ILE A 22 5.71 8.81 -7.30
N VAL A 23 5.60 8.88 -5.97
CA VAL A 23 4.51 9.59 -5.29
C VAL A 23 4.66 11.08 -5.61
N ARG A 24 3.58 11.71 -6.08
CA ARG A 24 3.61 13.10 -6.51
C ARG A 24 4.00 14.02 -5.35
N GLY A 25 5.05 14.80 -5.56
CA GLY A 25 5.52 15.84 -4.64
C GLY A 25 6.91 15.57 -4.08
N THR A 26 7.30 16.41 -3.14
CA THR A 26 8.50 16.24 -2.32
C THR A 26 8.12 16.37 -0.85
N PHE A 27 8.83 15.65 0.00
CA PHE A 27 8.55 15.56 1.42
C PHE A 27 9.79 15.93 2.21
N TYR A 28 9.60 16.59 3.34
CA TYR A 28 10.66 16.81 4.32
C TYR A 28 10.77 15.61 5.26
N GLN A 29 11.95 15.42 5.86
CA GLN A 29 12.20 14.29 6.75
C GLN A 29 11.19 14.18 7.91
N ASN A 30 10.77 15.30 8.50
CA ASN A 30 9.80 15.33 9.60
C ASN A 30 8.35 14.98 9.19
N GLN A 31 8.07 14.93 7.88
CA GLN A 31 6.79 14.48 7.35
C GLN A 31 6.78 12.97 7.08
N LEU A 32 7.95 12.33 7.08
CA LEU A 32 8.10 10.91 6.79
C LEU A 32 7.96 10.08 8.07
N HIS A 33 7.05 9.11 8.03
CA HIS A 33 6.99 8.04 9.01
C HIS A 33 7.60 6.78 8.40
N ARG A 34 8.42 6.05 9.18
CA ARG A 34 8.94 4.76 8.74
C ARG A 34 7.77 3.79 8.59
N ALA A 35 7.59 3.26 7.39
CA ALA A 35 6.69 2.14 7.18
C ALA A 35 7.41 0.85 7.62
N THR A 36 6.70 0.00 8.36
CA THR A 36 7.11 -1.38 8.62
C THR A 36 6.41 -2.28 7.62
N GLU A 37 7.13 -3.25 7.05
CA GLU A 37 6.49 -4.30 6.25
C GLU A 37 5.53 -5.09 7.12
N GLN A 38 4.32 -5.32 6.59
CA GLN A 38 3.25 -6.04 7.27
C GLN A 38 3.05 -7.39 6.59
N GLU A 39 2.82 -8.43 7.40
CA GLU A 39 2.50 -9.77 6.90
C GLU A 39 1.01 -9.91 6.52
N THR A 40 0.16 -9.03 7.04
CA THR A 40 -1.29 -9.07 6.82
C THR A 40 -1.83 -7.71 6.41
N TYR A 41 -2.78 -7.72 5.49
CA TYR A 41 -3.42 -6.53 4.94
C TYR A 41 -4.94 -6.65 5.07
N LEU A 42 -5.61 -5.52 5.28
CA LEU A 42 -7.05 -5.49 5.41
C LEU A 42 -7.72 -5.54 4.04
N VAL A 43 -8.72 -6.41 3.92
CA VAL A 43 -9.62 -6.48 2.77
C VAL A 43 -10.65 -5.36 2.87
N GLU A 44 -10.82 -4.59 1.79
CA GLU A 44 -11.95 -3.67 1.65
C GLU A 44 -13.17 -4.41 1.13
N LYS A 45 -12.98 -5.16 0.04
CA LYS A 45 -14.07 -5.87 -0.66
C LYS A 45 -13.54 -7.03 -1.49
N VAL A 46 -14.32 -8.11 -1.54
CA VAL A 46 -14.17 -9.17 -2.55
C VAL A 46 -14.83 -8.72 -3.84
N LEU A 47 -14.06 -8.59 -4.92
CA LEU A 47 -14.55 -8.12 -6.21
C LEU A 47 -15.07 -9.27 -7.08
N ARG A 48 -14.36 -10.41 -7.08
CA ARG A 48 -14.68 -11.59 -7.88
C ARG A 48 -14.17 -12.86 -7.20
N HIS A 49 -14.70 -14.01 -7.58
CA HIS A 49 -14.15 -15.31 -7.24
C HIS A 49 -14.01 -16.17 -8.50
N ARG A 50 -13.03 -17.08 -8.51
CA ARG A 50 -12.83 -18.05 -9.59
C ARG A 50 -12.31 -19.37 -9.05
N LYS A 51 -12.41 -20.43 -9.86
CA LYS A 51 -11.75 -21.71 -9.59
C LYS A 51 -10.66 -21.94 -10.63
N ARG A 52 -9.41 -22.07 -10.19
CA ARG A 52 -8.24 -22.29 -11.07
C ARG A 52 -7.48 -23.52 -10.58
N ARG A 53 -7.30 -24.52 -11.45
CA ARG A 53 -6.60 -25.78 -11.12
C ARG A 53 -7.14 -26.46 -9.85
N GLY A 54 -8.46 -26.43 -9.66
CA GLY A 54 -9.11 -27.03 -8.49
C GLY A 54 -9.17 -26.14 -7.25
N LYS A 55 -8.36 -25.07 -7.16
CA LYS A 55 -8.35 -24.13 -6.03
C LYS A 55 -9.29 -22.95 -6.26
N LYS A 56 -9.95 -22.47 -5.19
CA LYS A 56 -10.70 -21.22 -5.22
C LYS A 56 -9.74 -20.05 -4.99
N GLU A 57 -9.92 -19.01 -5.77
CA GLU A 57 -9.19 -17.75 -5.64
C GLU A 57 -10.20 -16.59 -5.61
N TYR A 58 -9.86 -15.53 -4.90
CA TYR A 58 -10.68 -14.33 -4.74
C TYR A 58 -9.88 -13.11 -5.20
N LEU A 59 -10.50 -12.25 -6.01
CA LEU A 59 -9.95 -10.96 -6.38
C LEU A 59 -10.33 -9.95 -5.30
N ILE A 60 -9.32 -9.39 -4.64
CA ILE A 60 -9.47 -8.55 -3.46
C ILE A 60 -9.15 -7.09 -3.79
N ARG A 61 -10.02 -6.18 -3.36
CA ARG A 61 -9.68 -4.77 -3.13
C ARG A 61 -9.09 -4.63 -1.74
N TRP A 62 -7.86 -4.13 -1.65
CA TRP A 62 -7.20 -3.88 -0.38
C TRP A 62 -7.62 -2.53 0.19
N LYS A 63 -7.88 -2.48 1.50
CA LYS A 63 -8.38 -1.28 2.18
C LYS A 63 -7.34 -0.17 2.17
N GLY A 64 -7.71 0.98 1.60
CA GLY A 64 -6.83 2.15 1.51
C GLY A 64 -5.77 2.06 0.41
N TRP A 65 -5.87 1.08 -0.48
CA TRP A 65 -4.99 0.93 -1.63
C TRP A 65 -5.71 1.20 -2.94
N ASP A 66 -4.96 1.67 -3.92
CA ASP A 66 -5.47 1.91 -5.27
C ASP A 66 -5.88 0.59 -5.96
N PRO A 67 -6.94 0.59 -6.79
CA PRO A 67 -7.37 -0.57 -7.59
C PRO A 67 -6.25 -1.27 -8.37
N LYS A 68 -5.16 -0.58 -8.73
CA LYS A 68 -4.01 -1.18 -9.42
C LYS A 68 -3.33 -2.29 -8.61
N TYR A 69 -3.53 -2.31 -7.29
CA TYR A 69 -3.02 -3.35 -6.40
C TYR A 69 -4.02 -4.51 -6.18
N ASP A 70 -5.19 -4.48 -6.82
CA ASP A 70 -6.18 -5.55 -6.72
C ASP A 70 -5.53 -6.89 -7.13
N SER A 71 -5.60 -7.87 -6.24
CA SER A 71 -4.82 -9.10 -6.37
C SER A 71 -5.69 -10.34 -6.18
N TRP A 72 -5.38 -11.40 -6.93
CA TRP A 72 -5.96 -12.72 -6.72
C TRP A 72 -5.22 -13.42 -5.59
N ILE A 73 -5.94 -13.79 -4.53
CA ILE A 73 -5.40 -14.56 -3.41
C ILE A 73 -6.13 -15.88 -3.25
N GLY A 74 -5.46 -16.88 -2.68
CA GLY A 74 -6.05 -18.17 -2.39
C GLY A 74 -7.11 -18.07 -1.30
N GLU A 75 -8.05 -19.02 -1.28
CA GLU A 75 -8.96 -19.19 -0.14
C GLU A 75 -8.19 -19.43 1.17
N GLU A 76 -7.02 -20.08 1.08
CA GLU A 76 -6.12 -20.34 2.21
C GLU A 76 -5.48 -19.08 2.84
N ASP A 77 -5.35 -18.00 2.07
CA ASP A 77 -4.70 -16.76 2.51
C ASP A 77 -5.70 -15.78 3.15
N LEU A 78 -7.00 -16.05 3.00
CA LEU A 78 -8.07 -15.26 3.60
C LEU A 78 -8.31 -15.70 5.05
N ARG A 79 -8.22 -14.74 5.98
CA ARG A 79 -8.50 -14.96 7.41
C ARG A 79 -9.70 -14.13 7.84
N GLY A 80 -10.60 -14.73 8.63
CA GLY A 80 -11.71 -14.03 9.28
C GLY A 80 -12.96 -13.79 8.41
N LEU A 81 -13.10 -14.45 7.26
CA LEU A 81 -14.38 -14.49 6.52
C LEU A 81 -15.30 -15.62 7.04
N ASP A 82 -15.38 -15.78 8.36
CA ASP A 82 -16.24 -16.80 9.02
C ASP A 82 -17.72 -16.38 9.03
N GLY A 83 -18.29 -16.09 7.86
CA GLY A 83 -19.72 -15.75 7.73
C GLY A 83 -20.26 -16.02 6.33
N PRO A 84 -21.47 -16.62 6.20
CA PRO A 84 -22.08 -16.89 4.90
C PRO A 84 -22.43 -15.57 4.19
N ILE A 85 -22.07 -15.50 2.91
CA ILE A 85 -22.51 -14.45 1.97
C ILE A 85 -23.95 -14.74 1.55
#